data_AF-A0A1E3IMH2-F1
#
_entry.id   AF-A0A1E3IMH2-F1
#
_cell.length_a   1.000
_cell.length_b   1.000
_cell.length_c   1.000
_cell.angle_alpha   90.00
_cell.angle_beta   90.00
_cell.angle_gamma   90.00
#
_symmetry.space_group_name_H-M   'P 1'
#
loop_
_entity.id
_entity.type
_entity.pdbx_description
1 polymer ?
#
loop_
_entity_poly.entity_id
_entity_poly.type
_entity_poly.pdbx_seq_one_letter_code
_entity_poly.pdbx_strand_id
1 'polypeptide(L)'
;MSTTPPSQPHHHGEDALYAQEDASELHDTPEEKWTALAKIVRDVGPNLSPDEELGDLAAAEAAVNAKDAERNEILDKIRDDLRQLSRQLNQATSAAQRPPSHPSPDDHDAHVRSLEQQQYSTGKQLNDEQAAVAKKEVELGKWKAAKEEIGKVEIGEDAESWADGKVIRLKLFSEAGFSLVPPREGSSASKILIRNDAKDDVHSVVVDNSRSKVYTANLIWNLASE
;
A
#
# COMPACT_ATOMS: atom_id res chain seq x y z
N MET A 1 37.17 13.85 22.13
CA MET A 1 38.44 13.48 22.80
C MET A 1 39.54 14.23 22.11
N SER A 2 40.01 15.32 22.70
CA SER A 2 41.19 16.05 22.26
C SER A 2 42.00 16.30 23.52
N THR A 3 43.11 15.59 23.67
CA THR A 3 44.05 15.74 24.78
C THR A 3 45.44 15.85 24.16
N THR A 4 45.90 17.09 24.04
CA THR A 4 47.29 17.44 23.72
C THR A 4 48.10 17.41 25.02
N PRO A 5 49.23 16.71 25.10
CA PRO A 5 50.20 16.88 26.19
C PRO A 5 51.28 17.91 25.79
N PRO A 6 51.82 18.73 26.71
CA PRO A 6 52.99 19.53 26.41
C PRO A 6 54.29 18.79 26.69
N SER A 7 55.21 18.99 25.77
CA SER A 7 56.54 18.41 25.62
C SER A 7 57.53 18.81 26.72
N GLN A 8 58.36 17.86 27.15
CA GLN A 8 59.70 18.14 27.66
C GLN A 8 60.67 18.36 26.48
N PRO A 9 61.70 19.18 26.67
CA PRO A 9 62.97 18.99 25.96
C PRO A 9 64.11 18.75 26.94
N HIS A 10 64.76 17.60 26.81
CA HIS A 10 66.18 17.45 27.11
C HIS A 10 66.96 17.84 25.85
N HIS A 11 67.94 18.73 25.96
CA HIS A 11 69.29 18.40 25.49
C HIS A 11 70.37 19.39 25.95
N HIS A 12 71.49 18.77 26.33
CA HIS A 12 72.82 19.31 26.53
C HIS A 12 73.34 20.16 25.36
N GLY A 13 74.17 21.15 25.71
CA GLY A 13 75.06 21.86 24.80
C GLY A 13 76.06 22.67 25.64
N GLU A 14 77.22 22.08 25.85
CA GLU A 14 78.42 22.70 26.42
C GLU A 14 78.89 23.86 25.53
N ASP A 15 79.42 24.94 26.12
CA ASP A 15 80.74 25.44 25.72
C ASP A 15 81.28 26.49 26.69
N ALA A 16 82.57 26.33 26.96
CA ALA A 16 83.36 26.99 27.98
C ALA A 16 83.80 28.41 27.58
N LEU A 17 83.99 29.28 28.59
CA LEU A 17 84.92 30.41 28.52
C LEU A 17 85.43 30.78 29.93
N TYR A 18 86.64 30.31 30.20
CA TYR A 18 87.73 30.84 31.03
C TYR A 18 87.46 31.84 32.17
N ALA A 19 87.79 31.35 33.37
CA ALA A 19 88.74 31.91 34.34
C ALA A 19 88.51 33.33 34.88
N GLN A 20 88.14 33.39 36.16
CA GLN A 20 88.83 34.27 37.09
C GLN A 20 88.95 33.56 38.45
N GLU A 21 90.17 33.14 38.76
CA GLU A 21 90.59 32.83 40.12
C GLU A 21 90.42 34.08 40.96
N ASP A 22 89.68 33.98 42.06
CA ASP A 22 89.90 34.86 43.21
C ASP A 22 90.10 33.99 44.44
N ALA A 23 91.38 33.90 44.80
CA ALA A 23 91.86 33.29 46.00
C ALA A 23 91.39 34.10 47.21
N SER A 24 90.60 33.47 48.06
CA SER A 24 90.37 33.90 49.44
C SER A 24 90.20 32.66 50.32
N GLU A 25 91.23 31.81 50.32
CA GLU A 25 91.48 30.90 51.43
C GLU A 25 91.86 31.75 52.65
N LEU A 26 90.90 31.98 53.53
CA LEU A 26 91.11 32.68 54.80
C LEU A 26 90.40 31.87 55.88
N HIS A 27 91.10 30.85 56.40
CA HIS A 27 90.86 30.13 57.64
C HIS A 27 89.39 30.07 58.14
N ASP A 28 88.54 29.28 57.48
CA ASP A 28 87.34 28.76 58.15
C ASP A 28 87.80 27.68 59.14
N THR A 29 87.77 28.00 60.43
CA THR A 29 87.98 26.95 61.42
C THR A 29 86.83 25.94 61.32
N PRO A 30 87.06 24.63 61.51
CA PRO A 30 85.98 23.65 61.52
C PRO A 30 84.87 24.04 62.52
N GLU A 31 85.20 24.74 63.60
CA GLU A 31 84.24 25.29 64.57
C GLU A 31 83.26 26.33 63.98
N GLU A 32 83.70 27.20 63.07
CA GLU A 32 82.81 28.17 62.42
C GLU A 32 81.79 27.50 61.49
N LYS A 33 82.19 26.42 60.80
CA LYS A 33 81.28 25.62 59.98
C LYS A 33 80.23 24.90 60.84
N TRP A 34 80.65 24.33 61.97
CA TRP A 34 79.75 23.69 62.93
C TRP A 34 78.78 24.69 63.58
N THR A 35 79.23 25.90 63.88
CA THR A 35 78.34 26.94 64.46
C THR A 35 77.35 27.51 63.44
N ALA A 36 77.75 27.66 62.17
CA ALA A 36 76.84 28.02 61.08
C ALA A 36 75.77 26.94 60.85
N LEU A 37 76.18 25.66 60.83
CA LEU A 37 75.25 24.54 60.68
C LEU A 37 74.32 24.42 61.90
N ALA A 38 74.85 24.61 63.12
CA ALA A 38 74.04 24.64 64.34
C ALA A 38 73.05 25.81 64.37
N LYS A 39 73.39 26.95 63.75
CA LYS A 39 72.48 28.09 63.58
C LYS A 39 71.35 27.73 62.60
N ILE A 40 71.67 27.13 61.45
CA ILE A 40 70.67 26.68 60.48
C ILE A 40 69.72 25.64 61.10
N VAL A 41 70.24 24.63 61.80
CA VAL A 41 69.41 23.61 62.47
C VAL A 41 68.51 24.24 63.54
N ARG A 42 69.00 25.25 64.28
CA ARG A 42 68.21 25.99 65.27
C ARG A 42 67.15 26.89 64.63
N ASP A 43 67.45 27.49 63.49
CA ASP A 43 66.53 28.40 62.78
C ASP A 43 65.46 27.62 61.99
N VAL A 44 65.79 26.42 61.50
CA VAL A 44 64.89 25.56 60.71
C VAL A 44 64.11 24.57 61.58
N GLY A 45 64.67 24.12 62.71
CA GLY A 45 64.04 23.13 63.59
C GLY A 45 62.62 23.50 64.06
N PRO A 46 62.33 24.75 64.45
CA PRO A 46 60.97 25.18 64.81
C PRO A 46 59.99 25.29 63.63
N ASN A 47 60.51 25.39 62.39
CA ASN A 47 59.70 25.47 61.17
C ASN A 47 59.38 24.09 60.59
N LEU A 48 60.03 23.04 61.06
CA LEU A 48 59.72 21.65 60.74
C LEU A 48 58.87 21.11 61.89
N SER A 49 57.55 21.05 61.67
CA SER A 49 56.56 20.46 62.57
C SER A 49 56.08 19.13 61.97
N PRO A 50 56.73 17.99 62.26
CA PRO A 50 56.34 16.68 61.71
C PRO A 50 54.88 16.31 62.00
N ASP A 51 54.35 16.76 63.14
CA ASP A 51 52.96 16.52 63.52
C ASP A 51 51.97 17.27 62.63
N GLU A 52 52.33 18.47 62.16
CA GLU A 52 51.53 19.28 61.23
C GLU A 52 51.59 18.67 59.82
N GLU A 53 52.79 18.33 59.34
CA GLU A 53 52.98 17.67 58.05
C GLU A 53 52.25 16.31 57.99
N LEU A 54 52.27 15.53 59.07
CA LEU A 54 51.52 14.27 59.18
C LEU A 54 50.01 14.51 59.16
N GLY A 55 49.54 15.59 59.79
CA GLY A 55 48.14 16.02 59.77
C GLY A 55 47.68 16.40 58.35
N ASP A 56 48.51 17.15 57.63
CA ASP A 56 48.25 17.54 56.24
C ASP A 56 48.25 16.34 55.29
N LEU A 57 49.18 15.39 55.48
CA LEU A 57 49.20 14.13 54.73
C LEU A 57 47.95 13.29 55.00
N ALA A 58 47.52 13.17 56.26
CA ALA A 58 46.30 12.47 56.60
C ALA A 58 45.04 13.15 56.02
N ALA A 59 45.01 14.49 56.02
CA ALA A 59 43.94 15.26 55.39
C ALA A 59 43.93 15.09 53.87
N ALA A 60 45.10 15.08 53.23
CA ALA A 60 45.24 14.83 51.79
C ALA A 60 44.81 13.40 51.43
N GLU A 61 45.20 12.39 52.21
CA GLU A 61 44.76 11.00 52.02
C GLU A 61 43.24 10.88 52.16
N ALA A 62 42.65 11.50 53.19
CA ALA A 62 41.21 11.52 53.37
C ALA A 62 40.49 12.20 52.19
N ALA A 63 41.04 13.31 51.67
CA ALA A 63 40.49 14.00 50.51
C ALA A 63 40.56 13.16 49.23
N VAL A 64 41.66 12.44 49.01
CA VAL A 64 41.81 11.52 47.87
C VAL A 64 40.82 10.35 47.98
N ASN A 65 40.75 9.72 49.16
CA ASN A 65 39.80 8.63 49.41
C ASN A 65 38.35 9.07 49.22
N ALA A 66 38.00 10.28 49.65
CA ALA A 66 36.67 10.85 49.41
C ALA A 66 36.40 11.05 47.92
N LYS A 67 37.37 11.55 47.16
CA LYS A 67 37.23 11.73 45.69
C LYS A 67 37.14 10.42 44.94
N ASP A 68 37.87 9.40 45.37
CA ASP A 68 37.79 8.07 44.78
C ASP A 68 36.45 7.40 45.07
N ALA A 69 35.89 7.59 46.27
CA ALA A 69 34.54 7.15 46.59
C ALA A 69 33.49 7.83 45.69
N GLU A 70 33.54 9.17 45.55
CA GLU A 70 32.66 9.91 44.64
C GLU A 70 32.78 9.42 43.19
N ARG A 71 34.01 9.19 42.72
CA ARG A 71 34.27 8.69 41.37
C ARG A 71 33.66 7.30 41.17
N ASN A 72 33.83 6.40 42.14
CA ASN A 72 33.28 5.06 42.07
C ASN A 72 31.75 5.08 42.03
N GLU A 73 31.11 5.91 42.86
CA GLU A 73 29.65 6.08 42.81
C GLU A 73 29.15 6.58 41.44
N ILE A 74 29.87 7.54 40.83
CA ILE A 74 29.52 8.03 39.50
C ILE A 74 29.70 6.93 38.45
N LEU A 75 30.80 6.18 38.51
CA LEU A 75 31.05 5.06 37.59
C LEU A 75 29.97 3.98 37.71
N ASP A 76 29.53 3.68 38.91
CA ASP A 76 28.48 2.68 39.14
C ASP A 76 27.13 3.17 38.63
N LYS A 77 26.77 4.44 38.86
CA LYS A 77 25.57 5.06 38.25
C LYS A 77 25.60 4.98 36.73
N ILE A 78 26.73 5.35 36.10
CA ILE A 78 26.87 5.29 34.63
C ILE A 78 26.78 3.84 34.13
N ARG A 79 27.35 2.87 34.84
CA ARG A 79 27.25 1.44 34.48
C ARG A 79 25.82 0.94 34.56
N ASP A 80 25.07 1.35 35.58
CA ASP A 80 23.68 0.96 35.74
C ASP A 80 22.77 1.62 34.70
N ASP A 81 22.98 2.89 34.41
CA ASP A 81 22.31 3.60 33.31
C ASP A 81 22.58 2.91 31.97
N LEU A 82 23.85 2.55 31.69
CA LEU A 82 24.23 1.85 30.47
C LEU A 82 23.58 0.46 30.38
N ARG A 83 23.49 -0.27 31.50
CA ARG A 83 22.77 -1.56 31.55
C ARG A 83 21.28 -1.36 31.28
N GLN A 84 20.66 -0.32 31.84
CA GLN A 84 19.25 -0.02 31.62
C GLN A 84 18.99 0.35 30.15
N LEU A 85 19.76 1.27 29.59
CA LEU A 85 19.70 1.67 28.19
C LEU A 85 19.91 0.48 27.24
N SER A 86 20.86 -0.40 27.55
CA SER A 86 21.10 -1.63 26.77
C SER A 86 19.89 -2.58 26.80
N ARG A 87 19.26 -2.76 27.97
CA ARG A 87 18.03 -3.56 28.08
C ARG A 87 16.89 -2.93 27.28
N GLN A 88 16.71 -1.62 27.37
CA GLN A 88 15.70 -0.89 26.60
C GLN A 88 15.94 -1.01 25.09
N LEU A 89 17.19 -0.90 24.64
CA LEU A 89 17.57 -1.08 23.24
C LEU A 89 17.27 -2.50 22.74
N ASN A 90 17.60 -3.52 23.54
CA ASN A 90 17.31 -4.91 23.20
C ASN A 90 15.79 -5.15 23.13
N GLN A 91 15.03 -4.61 24.07
CA GLN A 91 13.56 -4.66 24.05
C GLN A 91 13.00 -3.95 22.81
N ALA A 92 13.45 -2.74 22.51
CA ALA A 92 13.03 -1.98 21.34
C ALA A 92 13.39 -2.69 20.03
N THR A 93 14.57 -3.32 19.96
CA THR A 93 15.00 -4.10 18.79
C THR A 93 14.13 -5.34 18.62
N SER A 94 13.83 -6.06 19.71
CA SER A 94 12.92 -7.21 19.67
C SER A 94 11.48 -6.81 19.31
N ALA A 95 11.02 -5.64 19.73
CA ALA A 95 9.70 -5.11 19.41
C ALA A 95 9.62 -4.53 17.98
N ALA A 96 10.74 -4.01 17.46
CA ALA A 96 10.85 -3.53 16.08
C ALA A 96 10.97 -4.67 15.07
N GLN A 97 11.37 -5.87 15.51
CA GLN A 97 11.27 -7.06 14.68
C GLN A 97 9.79 -7.42 14.48
N ARG A 98 9.42 -7.69 13.22
CA ARG A 98 8.06 -8.09 12.86
C ARG A 98 7.71 -9.38 13.62
N PRO A 99 6.58 -9.43 14.37
CA PRO A 99 6.21 -10.62 15.12
C PRO A 99 6.04 -11.81 14.17
N PRO A 100 6.36 -13.05 14.61
CA PRO A 100 6.24 -14.25 13.78
C PRO A 100 4.79 -14.60 13.41
N SER A 101 3.80 -13.94 14.02
CA SER A 101 2.39 -14.04 13.66
C SER A 101 2.02 -13.28 12.39
N HIS A 102 2.88 -12.37 11.92
CA HIS A 102 2.67 -11.64 10.68
C HIS A 102 3.39 -12.33 9.51
N PRO A 103 2.81 -12.30 8.29
CA PRO A 103 3.44 -12.85 7.10
C PRO A 103 4.85 -12.28 6.91
N SER A 104 5.73 -13.08 6.30
CA SER A 104 7.06 -12.61 5.94
C SER A 104 6.96 -11.36 5.04
N PRO A 105 7.99 -10.50 4.97
CA PRO A 105 7.98 -9.36 4.06
C PRO A 105 7.62 -9.74 2.63
N ASP A 106 8.17 -10.86 2.14
CA ASP A 106 7.89 -11.37 0.80
C ASP A 106 6.43 -11.84 0.65
N ASP A 107 5.88 -12.53 1.65
CA ASP A 107 4.47 -12.96 1.64
C ASP A 107 3.52 -11.78 1.70
N HIS A 108 3.85 -10.75 2.49
CA HIS A 108 3.10 -9.51 2.56
C HIS A 108 3.09 -8.80 1.21
N ASP A 109 4.25 -8.66 0.57
CA ASP A 109 4.37 -8.00 -0.72
C ASP A 109 3.67 -8.79 -1.83
N ALA A 110 3.73 -10.12 -1.79
CA ALA A 110 2.94 -10.98 -2.67
C ALA A 110 1.43 -10.79 -2.45
N HIS A 111 1.00 -10.67 -1.18
CA HIS A 111 -0.39 -10.41 -0.84
C HIS A 111 -0.87 -9.03 -1.33
N VAL A 112 -0.07 -7.98 -1.15
CA VAL A 112 -0.36 -6.64 -1.65
C VAL A 112 -0.51 -6.65 -3.17
N ARG A 113 0.41 -7.27 -3.90
CA ARG A 113 0.32 -7.40 -5.37
C ARG A 113 -0.93 -8.17 -5.80
N SER A 114 -1.29 -9.23 -5.07
CA SER A 114 -2.53 -9.97 -5.34
C SER A 114 -3.77 -9.09 -5.15
N LEU A 115 -3.79 -8.26 -4.10
CA LEU A 115 -4.90 -7.34 -3.84
C LEU A 115 -4.98 -6.24 -4.91
N GLU A 116 -3.84 -5.70 -5.36
CA GLU A 116 -3.79 -4.72 -6.45
C GLU A 116 -4.32 -5.31 -7.76
N GLN A 117 -3.94 -6.55 -8.07
CA GLN A 117 -4.45 -7.26 -9.25
C GLN A 117 -5.97 -7.50 -9.15
N GLN A 118 -6.47 -7.88 -7.98
CA GLN A 118 -7.91 -8.03 -7.74
C GLN A 118 -8.64 -6.69 -7.88
N GLN A 119 -8.10 -5.60 -7.34
CA GLN A 119 -8.69 -4.26 -7.46
C GLN A 119 -8.81 -3.85 -8.93
N TYR A 120 -7.75 -4.04 -9.71
CA TYR A 120 -7.76 -3.72 -11.14
C TYR A 120 -8.76 -4.59 -11.90
N SER A 121 -8.80 -5.90 -11.63
CA SER A 121 -9.74 -6.83 -12.25
C SER A 121 -11.20 -6.45 -11.96
N THR A 122 -11.52 -6.19 -10.69
CA THR A 122 -12.87 -5.80 -10.27
C THR A 122 -13.26 -4.45 -10.86
N GLY A 123 -12.35 -3.47 -10.89
CA GLY A 123 -12.60 -2.17 -11.52
C GLY A 123 -12.90 -2.30 -13.01
N LYS A 124 -12.17 -3.18 -13.72
CA LYS A 124 -12.44 -3.48 -15.13
C LYS A 124 -13.81 -4.15 -15.33
N GLN A 125 -14.11 -5.19 -14.55
CA GLN A 125 -15.39 -5.89 -14.61
C GLN A 125 -16.56 -4.93 -14.37
N LEU A 126 -16.45 -4.05 -13.37
CA LEU A 126 -17.45 -3.04 -13.07
C LEU A 126 -17.67 -2.08 -14.26
N ASN A 127 -16.61 -1.64 -14.92
CA ASN A 127 -16.72 -0.78 -16.11
C ASN A 127 -17.37 -1.53 -17.29
N ASP A 128 -17.00 -2.79 -17.52
CA ASP A 128 -17.58 -3.63 -18.57
C ASP A 128 -19.09 -3.86 -18.32
N GLU A 129 -19.48 -4.10 -17.07
CA GLU A 129 -20.88 -4.24 -16.65
C GLU A 129 -21.66 -2.92 -16.78
N GLN A 130 -21.08 -1.79 -16.40
CA GLN A 130 -21.68 -0.47 -16.58
C GLN A 130 -21.93 -0.16 -18.05
N ALA A 131 -20.99 -0.49 -18.94
CA ALA A 131 -21.17 -0.35 -20.38
C ALA A 131 -22.28 -1.26 -20.91
N ALA A 132 -22.37 -2.50 -20.40
CA ALA A 132 -23.44 -3.43 -20.77
C ALA A 132 -24.83 -2.93 -20.31
N VAL A 133 -24.92 -2.38 -19.09
CA VAL A 133 -26.16 -1.77 -18.56
C VAL A 133 -26.57 -0.58 -19.42
N ALA A 134 -25.65 0.35 -19.71
CA ALA A 134 -25.94 1.51 -20.56
C ALA A 134 -26.47 1.10 -21.94
N LYS A 135 -25.90 0.05 -22.55
CA LYS A 135 -26.41 -0.51 -23.82
C LYS A 135 -27.83 -1.06 -23.66
N LYS A 136 -28.11 -1.77 -22.57
CA LYS A 136 -29.44 -2.33 -22.28
C LYS A 136 -30.47 -1.25 -22.02
N GLU A 137 -30.11 -0.17 -21.33
CA GLU A 137 -30.98 0.98 -21.12
C GLU A 137 -31.36 1.65 -22.43
N VAL A 138 -30.41 1.80 -23.36
CA VAL A 138 -30.69 2.32 -24.72
C VAL A 138 -31.63 1.38 -25.48
N GLU A 139 -31.40 0.06 -25.45
CA GLU A 139 -32.31 -0.93 -26.07
C GLU A 139 -33.72 -0.82 -25.47
N LEU A 140 -33.83 -0.75 -24.15
CA LEU A 140 -35.09 -0.61 -23.42
C LEU A 140 -35.82 0.68 -23.81
N GLY A 141 -35.10 1.80 -23.95
CA GLY A 141 -35.64 3.06 -24.47
C GLY A 141 -36.25 2.92 -25.86
N LYS A 142 -35.59 2.20 -26.78
CA LYS A 142 -36.11 1.93 -28.13
C LYS A 142 -37.41 1.10 -28.08
N TRP A 143 -37.46 0.05 -27.28
CA TRP A 143 -38.66 -0.79 -27.14
C TRP A 143 -39.83 -0.03 -26.51
N LYS A 144 -39.56 0.83 -25.52
CA LYS A 144 -40.57 1.72 -24.94
C LYS A 144 -41.15 2.67 -25.99
N ALA A 145 -40.31 3.31 -26.80
CA ALA A 145 -40.76 4.18 -27.87
C ALA A 145 -41.60 3.42 -28.92
N ALA A 146 -41.16 2.22 -29.34
CA ALA A 146 -41.91 1.37 -30.26
C ALA A 146 -43.27 0.93 -29.69
N LYS A 147 -43.32 0.61 -28.39
CA LYS A 147 -44.57 0.29 -27.71
C LYS A 147 -45.53 1.48 -27.67
N GLU A 148 -45.02 2.68 -27.38
CA GLU A 148 -45.82 3.90 -27.39
C GLU A 148 -46.39 4.18 -28.78
N GLU A 149 -45.59 3.99 -29.83
CA GLU A 149 -46.02 4.14 -31.22
C GLU A 149 -47.15 3.18 -31.58
N ILE A 150 -47.04 1.90 -31.21
CA ILE A 150 -48.12 0.91 -31.40
C ILE A 150 -49.37 1.32 -30.62
N GLY A 151 -49.22 1.87 -29.41
CA GLY A 151 -50.34 2.33 -28.60
C GLY A 151 -51.09 3.53 -29.20
N LYS A 152 -50.46 4.30 -30.09
CA LYS A 152 -51.09 5.41 -30.83
C LYS A 152 -51.87 4.94 -32.07
N VAL A 153 -51.70 3.68 -32.48
CA VAL A 153 -52.47 3.10 -33.58
C VAL A 153 -53.88 2.80 -33.06
N GLU A 154 -54.82 3.70 -33.35
CA GLU A 154 -56.24 3.49 -33.08
C GLU A 154 -56.77 2.41 -34.04
N ILE A 155 -57.14 1.25 -33.51
CA ILE A 155 -57.86 0.21 -34.26
C ILE A 155 -59.31 0.70 -34.34
N GLY A 156 -59.68 1.34 -35.45
CA GLY A 156 -60.98 1.97 -35.58
C GLY A 156 -62.15 0.98 -35.47
N GLU A 157 -63.10 1.31 -34.60
CA GLU A 157 -64.38 0.60 -34.43
C GLU A 157 -65.45 1.05 -35.46
N ASP A 158 -65.16 2.07 -36.28
CA ASP A 158 -66.08 2.59 -37.29
C ASP A 158 -66.10 1.74 -38.57
N ALA A 159 -67.28 1.60 -39.19
CA ALA A 159 -67.50 0.78 -40.38
C ALA A 159 -66.65 1.20 -41.61
N GLU A 160 -66.19 2.45 -41.66
CA GLU A 160 -65.24 2.96 -42.66
C GLU A 160 -63.78 2.52 -42.38
N SER A 161 -63.42 2.34 -41.11
CA SER A 161 -62.13 1.77 -40.67
C SER A 161 -62.04 0.25 -40.89
N TRP A 162 -63.17 -0.43 -41.04
CA TRP A 162 -63.20 -1.88 -41.36
C TRP A 162 -62.53 -2.21 -42.70
N ALA A 163 -62.45 -1.24 -43.62
CA ALA A 163 -61.65 -1.37 -44.84
C ALA A 163 -60.16 -1.55 -44.51
N ASP A 164 -59.65 -0.76 -43.57
CA ASP A 164 -58.28 -0.90 -43.05
C ASP A 164 -58.12 -2.20 -42.25
N GLY A 165 -59.08 -2.55 -41.39
CA GLY A 165 -59.09 -3.84 -40.70
C GLY A 165 -59.13 -5.07 -41.63
N LYS A 166 -59.74 -4.96 -42.82
CA LYS A 166 -59.70 -6.00 -43.85
C LYS A 166 -58.34 -6.03 -44.54
N VAL A 167 -57.75 -4.87 -44.85
CA VAL A 167 -56.39 -4.77 -45.42
C VAL A 167 -55.35 -5.34 -44.45
N ILE A 168 -55.43 -5.02 -43.16
CA ILE A 168 -54.56 -5.54 -42.10
C ILE A 168 -54.72 -7.07 -42.00
N ARG A 169 -55.95 -7.59 -41.95
CA ARG A 169 -56.18 -9.05 -41.93
C ARG A 169 -55.65 -9.72 -43.20
N LEU A 170 -55.85 -9.14 -44.37
CA LEU A 170 -55.32 -9.65 -45.63
C LEU A 170 -53.78 -9.63 -45.63
N LYS A 171 -53.17 -8.56 -45.13
CA LYS A 171 -51.72 -8.44 -45.00
C LYS A 171 -51.16 -9.48 -44.02
N LEU A 172 -51.80 -9.64 -42.85
CA LEU A 172 -51.45 -10.66 -41.87
C LEU A 172 -51.52 -12.08 -42.46
N PHE A 173 -52.59 -12.41 -43.19
CA PHE A 173 -52.68 -13.70 -43.87
C PHE A 173 -51.63 -13.85 -44.98
N SER A 174 -51.29 -12.79 -45.71
CA SER A 174 -50.24 -12.83 -46.72
C SER A 174 -48.84 -13.01 -46.12
N GLU A 175 -48.53 -12.36 -45.00
CA GLU A 175 -47.27 -12.50 -44.26
C GLU A 175 -47.16 -13.86 -43.59
N ALA A 176 -48.28 -14.42 -43.13
CA ALA A 176 -48.37 -15.80 -42.63
C ALA A 176 -48.27 -16.86 -43.74
N GLY A 177 -48.09 -16.47 -45.01
CA GLY A 177 -47.84 -17.38 -46.13
C GLY A 177 -49.08 -17.80 -46.93
N PHE A 178 -50.26 -17.24 -46.66
CA PHE A 178 -51.49 -17.54 -47.40
C PHE A 178 -51.67 -16.57 -48.57
N SER A 179 -51.73 -17.09 -49.80
CA SER A 179 -51.97 -16.30 -51.01
C SER A 179 -53.17 -16.82 -51.79
N LEU A 180 -54.09 -15.93 -52.14
CA LEU A 180 -55.28 -16.27 -52.93
C LEU A 180 -54.99 -16.07 -54.42
N VAL A 181 -55.10 -17.14 -55.20
CA VAL A 181 -54.99 -17.10 -56.65
C VAL A 181 -56.40 -17.03 -57.25
N PRO A 182 -56.74 -15.94 -57.97
CA PRO A 182 -58.04 -15.80 -58.59
C PRO A 182 -58.26 -16.88 -59.66
N PRO A 183 -59.52 -17.25 -59.93
CA PRO A 183 -59.83 -18.23 -60.97
C PRO A 183 -59.31 -17.76 -62.34
N ARG A 184 -58.66 -18.67 -63.07
CA ARG A 184 -58.26 -18.44 -64.46
C ARG A 184 -59.50 -18.56 -65.36
N GLU A 185 -59.58 -17.74 -66.40
CA GLU A 185 -60.68 -17.72 -67.37
C GLU A 185 -61.02 -19.14 -67.86
N GLY A 186 -62.19 -19.64 -67.45
CA GLY A 186 -62.66 -21.03 -67.70
C GLY A 186 -62.73 -21.97 -66.48
N SER A 187 -62.23 -21.58 -65.31
CA SER A 187 -62.35 -22.35 -64.06
C SER A 187 -63.14 -21.57 -63.01
N SER A 188 -64.14 -22.20 -62.38
CA SER A 188 -65.00 -21.55 -61.37
C SER A 188 -64.45 -21.61 -59.94
N ALA A 189 -63.31 -22.28 -59.71
CA ALA A 189 -62.76 -22.50 -58.38
C ALA A 189 -61.52 -21.64 -58.12
N SER A 190 -61.56 -20.86 -57.05
CA SER A 190 -60.39 -20.12 -56.54
C SER A 190 -59.40 -21.08 -55.90
N LYS A 191 -58.10 -20.78 -55.97
CA LYS A 191 -57.06 -21.59 -55.32
C LYS A 191 -56.38 -20.78 -54.23
N ILE A 192 -56.03 -21.43 -53.13
CA ILE A 192 -55.19 -20.86 -52.07
C ILE A 192 -53.82 -21.54 -52.16
N LEU A 193 -52.77 -20.73 -52.17
CA LEU A 193 -51.40 -21.16 -51.98
C LEU A 193 -51.02 -20.96 -50.51
N ILE A 194 -50.43 -21.97 -49.90
CA ILE A 194 -49.97 -21.97 -48.52
C ILE A 194 -48.47 -22.18 -48.56
N ARG A 195 -47.69 -21.18 -48.15
CA ARG A 195 -46.24 -21.25 -48.04
C ARG A 195 -45.87 -21.57 -46.59
N ASN A 196 -45.11 -22.64 -46.38
CA ASN A 196 -44.59 -22.99 -45.05
C ASN A 196 -43.12 -22.60 -44.96
N ASP A 197 -42.83 -21.52 -44.25
CA ASP A 197 -41.47 -20.99 -44.10
C ASP A 197 -40.56 -21.92 -43.25
N ALA A 198 -41.14 -22.85 -42.48
CA ALA A 198 -40.36 -23.81 -41.70
C ALA A 198 -39.82 -24.99 -42.53
N LYS A 199 -40.55 -25.39 -43.59
CA LYS A 199 -40.20 -26.52 -44.47
C LYS A 199 -39.77 -26.12 -45.88
N ASP A 200 -39.90 -24.85 -46.24
CA ASP A 200 -39.63 -24.33 -47.57
C ASP A 200 -40.47 -25.02 -48.67
N ASP A 201 -41.75 -25.30 -48.36
CA ASP A 201 -42.71 -25.90 -49.29
C ASP A 201 -43.93 -24.99 -49.57
N VAL A 202 -44.62 -25.30 -50.67
CA VAL A 202 -45.81 -24.56 -51.12
C VAL A 202 -46.91 -25.54 -51.52
N HIS A 203 -48.02 -25.50 -50.79
CA HIS A 203 -49.20 -26.31 -51.06
C HIS A 203 -50.28 -25.51 -51.80
N SER A 204 -50.96 -26.13 -52.76
CA SER A 204 -52.12 -25.53 -53.44
C SER A 204 -53.40 -26.25 -53.07
N VAL A 205 -54.36 -25.52 -52.51
CA VAL A 205 -55.68 -26.02 -52.15
C VAL A 205 -56.74 -25.36 -53.01
N VAL A 206 -57.56 -26.16 -53.68
CA VAL A 206 -58.71 -25.66 -54.46
C VAL A 206 -59.87 -25.40 -53.51
N VAL A 207 -60.40 -24.18 -53.55
CA VAL A 207 -61.59 -23.77 -52.80
C VAL A 207 -62.79 -23.83 -53.73
N ASP A 208 -63.50 -24.94 -53.66
CA ASP A 208 -64.78 -25.14 -54.34
C ASP A 208 -65.90 -25.43 -53.33
N ASN A 209 -67.15 -25.42 -53.79
CA ASN A 209 -68.30 -25.79 -52.97
C ASN A 209 -68.51 -27.32 -52.90
N SER A 210 -67.54 -28.14 -53.34
CA SER A 210 -67.68 -29.60 -53.34
C SER A 210 -67.43 -30.19 -51.94
N ARG A 211 -66.67 -29.49 -51.09
CA ARG A 211 -66.31 -29.90 -49.73
C ARG A 211 -66.90 -28.94 -48.70
N SER A 212 -67.07 -29.43 -47.47
CA SER A 212 -67.53 -28.57 -46.38
C SER A 212 -66.47 -27.52 -46.04
N LYS A 213 -66.91 -26.30 -45.70
CA LYS A 213 -66.01 -25.20 -45.31
C LYS A 213 -65.11 -25.58 -44.13
N VAL A 214 -65.65 -26.37 -43.20
CA VAL A 214 -64.92 -26.87 -42.02
C VAL A 214 -63.79 -27.81 -42.44
N TYR A 215 -64.05 -28.74 -43.37
CA TYR A 215 -63.03 -29.63 -43.89
C TYR A 215 -61.90 -28.84 -44.57
N THR A 216 -62.25 -27.87 -45.43
CA THR A 216 -61.25 -27.04 -46.12
C THR A 216 -60.44 -26.20 -45.13
N ALA A 217 -61.06 -25.63 -44.10
CA ALA A 217 -60.34 -24.87 -43.06
C ALA A 217 -59.35 -25.76 -42.29
N ASN A 218 -59.77 -26.95 -41.86
CA ASN A 218 -58.88 -27.90 -41.16
C ASN A 218 -57.72 -28.35 -42.05
N LEU A 219 -57.97 -28.60 -43.34
CA LEU A 219 -56.92 -28.95 -44.29
C LEU A 219 -55.89 -27.82 -44.44
N ILE A 220 -56.36 -26.57 -44.59
CA ILE A 220 -55.48 -25.40 -44.71
C ILE A 220 -54.62 -25.23 -43.44
N TRP A 221 -55.21 -25.35 -42.25
CA TRP A 221 -54.48 -25.23 -41.00
C TRP A 221 -53.46 -26.35 -40.80
N ASN A 222 -53.81 -27.59 -41.11
CA ASN A 222 -52.87 -28.71 -41.04
C ASN A 222 -51.66 -28.46 -41.93
N LEU A 223 -51.88 -28.07 -43.20
CA LEU A 223 -50.79 -27.79 -44.15
C LEU A 223 -49.92 -26.58 -43.75
N ALA A 224 -50.47 -25.64 -42.98
CA ALA A 224 -49.72 -24.48 -42.49
C ALA A 224 -48.95 -24.79 -41.18
N SER A 225 -49.42 -25.75 -40.38
CA SER A 225 -48.81 -26.11 -39.09
C SER A 225 -47.80 -27.25 -39.17
N GLU A 226 -47.95 -28.13 -40.16
CA GLU A 226 -47.17 -29.34 -40.30
C GLU A 226 -45.74 -29.04 -40.70
#